data_AF-A0A527XS95-F1
#
_entry.id   AF-A0A527XS95-F1
#
_cell.length_a   1.000
_cell.length_b   1.000
_cell.length_c   1.000
_cell.angle_alpha   90.00
_cell.angle_beta   90.00
_cell.angle_gamma   90.00
#
_symmetry.space_group_name_H-M   'P 1'
#
loop_
_entity.id
_entity.type
_entity.pdbx_description
1 polymer ?
#
loop_
_entity_poly.entity_id
_entity_poly.type
_entity_poly.pdbx_seq_one_letter_code
_entity_poly.pdbx_strand_id
1 'polypeptide(L)'
;YVPKACVDHMHPDAIIAVAAAKDSKAITKEIFGDAIGWLPWKRPGFELGLWLEKFCLDNPEAKGVVLESHGLFTWGDTPKECYETTISVINQAIEWFERRS
;
A
#
# COMPACT_ATOMS: atom_id res chain seq x y z
N TYR A 1 -5.62 13.53 -4.40
CA TYR A 1 -6.66 12.54 -4.08
C TYR A 1 -6.71 11.33 -5.02
N VAL A 2 -6.98 10.13 -4.47
CA VAL A 2 -6.98 8.86 -5.23
C VAL A 2 -8.16 8.84 -6.24
N PRO A 3 -7.92 8.60 -7.54
CA PRO A 3 -8.96 8.67 -8.59
C PRO A 3 -9.77 7.37 -8.70
N LYS A 4 -10.26 6.86 -7.56
CA LYS A 4 -11.05 5.62 -7.46
C LYS A 4 -12.22 5.82 -6.51
N ALA A 5 -13.29 5.07 -6.75
CA ALA A 5 -14.54 5.19 -6.00
C ALA A 5 -14.41 4.67 -4.57
N CYS A 6 -13.55 3.67 -4.35
CA CYS A 6 -13.35 3.03 -3.07
C CYS A 6 -11.87 3.04 -2.70
N VAL A 7 -11.58 3.38 -1.44
CA VAL A 7 -10.23 3.40 -0.88
C VAL A 7 -10.30 2.80 0.51
N ASP A 8 -9.50 1.78 0.76
CA ASP A 8 -9.29 1.25 2.11
C ASP A 8 -8.00 1.82 2.69
N HIS A 9 -7.99 2.00 4.00
CA HIS A 9 -6.79 2.34 4.75
C HIS A 9 -6.67 1.42 5.97
N MET A 10 -5.61 0.60 6.00
CA MET A 10 -5.47 -0.49 6.97
C MET A 10 -4.08 -0.52 7.59
N HIS A 11 -4.01 -1.07 8.82
CA HIS A 11 -2.77 -1.28 9.59
C HIS A 11 -2.63 -2.73 10.09
N PRO A 12 -2.60 -3.73 9.20
CA PRO A 12 -2.40 -5.11 9.59
C PRO A 12 -0.93 -5.36 9.95
N ASP A 13 -0.70 -6.22 10.94
CA ASP A 13 0.63 -6.43 11.55
C ASP A 13 1.74 -6.71 10.53
N ALA A 14 1.49 -7.58 9.54
CA ALA A 14 2.46 -7.89 8.49
C ALA A 14 2.83 -6.66 7.64
N ILE A 15 1.87 -5.80 7.31
CA ILE A 15 2.17 -4.57 6.55
C ILE A 15 2.85 -3.54 7.44
N ILE A 16 2.48 -3.42 8.71
CA ILE A 16 3.21 -2.55 9.65
C ILE A 16 4.67 -2.99 9.77
N ALA A 17 4.94 -4.30 9.85
CA ALA A 17 6.30 -4.82 9.88
C ALA A 17 7.10 -4.41 8.63
N VAL A 18 6.50 -4.47 7.43
CA VAL A 18 7.10 -3.97 6.18
C VAL A 18 7.28 -2.44 6.21
N ALA A 19 6.27 -1.70 6.65
CA ALA A 19 6.26 -0.24 6.65
C ALA A 19 7.27 0.35 7.64
N ALA A 20 7.52 -0.32 8.77
CA ALA A 20 8.45 0.09 9.82
C ALA A 20 9.90 -0.39 9.57
N ALA A 21 10.12 -1.28 8.59
CA ALA A 21 11.45 -1.76 8.25
C ALA A 21 12.31 -0.63 7.66
N LYS A 22 13.62 -0.62 8.00
CA LYS A 22 14.58 0.37 7.49
C LYS A 22 14.66 0.40 5.96
N ASP A 23 14.42 -0.74 5.34
CA ASP A 23 14.42 -1.00 3.90
C ASP A 23 13.00 -1.21 3.33
N SER A 24 11.99 -0.62 3.99
CA SER A 24 10.56 -0.72 3.63
C SER A 24 10.29 -0.60 2.13
N LYS A 25 10.92 0.35 1.44
CA LYS A 25 10.77 0.54 -0.01
C LYS A 25 11.21 -0.69 -0.82
N ALA A 26 12.36 -1.26 -0.47
CA ALA A 26 12.91 -2.43 -1.16
C ALA A 26 12.07 -3.68 -0.88
N ILE A 27 11.68 -3.89 0.38
CA ILE A 27 10.80 -5.00 0.76
C ILE A 27 9.43 -4.89 0.08
N THR A 28 8.83 -3.70 0.06
CA THR A 28 7.56 -3.46 -0.65
C THR A 28 7.67 -3.85 -2.12
N LYS A 29 8.75 -3.46 -2.80
CA LYS A 29 9.01 -3.82 -4.19
C LYS A 29 9.25 -5.31 -4.39
N GLU A 30 9.93 -5.97 -3.44
CA GLU A 30 10.17 -7.41 -3.46
C GLU A 30 8.87 -8.20 -3.34
N ILE A 31 7.98 -7.81 -2.43
CA ILE A 31 6.72 -8.54 -2.18
C ILE A 31 5.70 -8.29 -3.29
N PHE A 32 5.50 -7.03 -3.69
CA PHE A 32 4.33 -6.65 -4.50
C PHE A 32 4.65 -6.22 -5.94
N GLY A 33 5.94 -6.12 -6.30
CA GLY A 33 6.34 -5.63 -7.62
C GLY A 33 5.84 -4.21 -7.89
N ASP A 34 5.13 -4.02 -9.00
CA ASP A 34 4.52 -2.73 -9.37
C ASP A 34 3.03 -2.63 -9.00
N ALA A 35 2.43 -3.71 -8.47
CA ALA A 35 1.01 -3.73 -8.13
C ALA A 35 0.70 -2.86 -6.91
N ILE A 36 1.61 -2.80 -5.93
CA ILE A 36 1.53 -1.93 -4.76
C ILE A 36 2.79 -1.08 -4.69
N GLY A 37 2.61 0.24 -4.73
CA GLY A 37 3.71 1.19 -4.65
C GLY A 37 4.22 1.41 -3.25
N TRP A 38 5.15 2.35 -3.13
CA TRP A 38 5.68 2.83 -1.86
C TRP A 38 5.80 4.35 -1.86
N LEU A 39 5.45 4.98 -0.74
CA LEU A 39 5.69 6.41 -0.48
C LEU A 39 6.42 6.59 0.85
N PRO A 40 7.33 7.58 0.96
CA PRO A 40 7.98 7.89 2.22
C PRO A 40 6.99 8.51 3.20
N TRP A 41 7.32 8.45 4.49
CA TRP A 41 6.42 8.94 5.53
C TRP A 41 6.07 10.42 5.31
N LYS A 42 4.79 10.74 5.50
CA LYS A 42 4.30 12.11 5.48
C LYS A 42 3.31 12.29 6.61
N ARG A 43 3.35 13.45 7.26
CA ARG A 43 2.34 13.84 8.26
C ARG A 43 0.94 13.72 7.64
N PRO A 44 -0.02 13.03 8.28
CA PRO A 44 -1.39 12.95 7.80
C PRO A 44 -2.02 14.33 7.64
N GLY A 45 -2.70 14.55 6.50
CA GLY A 45 -3.33 15.83 6.17
C GLY A 45 -3.55 15.99 4.66
N PHE A 46 -3.93 17.20 4.25
CA PHE A 46 -4.23 17.56 2.85
C PHE A 46 -3.10 17.21 1.88
N GLU A 47 -1.87 17.48 2.28
CA GLU A 47 -0.68 17.27 1.45
C GLU A 47 -0.44 15.79 1.11
N LEU A 48 -0.72 14.87 2.05
CA LEU A 48 -0.67 13.43 1.79
C LEU A 48 -1.68 13.05 0.69
N GLY A 49 -2.87 13.65 0.70
CA GLY A 49 -3.86 13.46 -0.36
C GLY A 49 -3.34 13.85 -1.75
N LEU A 50 -2.62 14.97 -1.85
CA LEU A 50 -2.01 15.41 -3.12
C LEU A 50 -0.90 14.46 -3.59
N TRP A 51 -0.10 13.93 -2.66
CA TRP A 51 0.93 12.95 -2.98
C TRP A 51 0.34 11.64 -3.50
N LEU A 52 -0.76 11.17 -2.89
CA LEU A 52 -1.48 9.99 -3.37
C LEU A 52 -2.03 10.19 -4.79
N GLU A 53 -2.55 11.38 -5.12
CA GLU A 53 -2.98 11.69 -6.50
C GLU A 53 -1.85 11.69 -7.49
N LYS A 54 -0.77 12.39 -7.16
CA LYS A 54 0.41 12.38 -8.01
C LYS A 54 0.90 10.95 -8.24
N PHE A 55 0.95 10.15 -7.18
CA PHE A 55 1.33 8.75 -7.27
C PHE A 55 0.40 7.96 -8.21
N CYS A 56 -0.92 8.10 -8.08
CA CYS A 56 -1.87 7.41 -8.95
C CYS A 56 -1.78 7.86 -10.42
N LEU A 57 -1.52 9.15 -10.67
CA LEU A 57 -1.35 9.67 -12.03
C LEU A 57 -0.06 9.16 -12.68
N ASP A 58 1.02 9.09 -11.90
CA ASP A 58 2.32 8.59 -12.34
C ASP A 58 2.31 7.04 -12.49
N ASN A 59 1.42 6.33 -11.78
CA ASN A 59 1.32 4.88 -11.73
C ASN A 59 -0.13 4.40 -11.90
N PRO A 60 -0.72 4.51 -13.11
CA PRO A 60 -2.15 4.24 -13.32
C PRO A 60 -2.56 2.78 -13.06
N GLU A 61 -1.61 1.84 -13.16
CA GLU A 61 -1.84 0.41 -12.92
C GLU A 61 -1.67 -0.01 -11.46
N ALA A 62 -1.15 0.87 -10.60
CA ALA A 62 -0.99 0.57 -9.19
C ALA A 62 -2.37 0.45 -8.51
N LYS A 63 -2.50 -0.51 -7.60
CA LYS A 63 -3.74 -0.81 -6.84
C LYS A 63 -3.69 -0.37 -5.38
N GLY A 64 -2.55 0.16 -4.96
CA GLY A 64 -2.33 0.58 -3.60
C GLY A 64 -0.92 1.12 -3.38
N VAL A 65 -0.65 1.53 -2.16
CA VAL A 65 0.66 1.99 -1.72
C VAL A 65 0.90 1.64 -0.25
N VAL A 66 2.10 1.18 0.07
CA VAL A 66 2.61 1.17 1.44
C VAL A 66 3.18 2.54 1.76
N LEU A 67 2.68 3.17 2.82
CA LEU A 67 3.23 4.41 3.36
C LEU A 67 4.19 4.07 4.49
N GLU A 68 5.47 4.41 4.30
CA GLU A 68 6.54 4.17 5.27
C GLU A 68 6.15 4.67 6.67
N SER A 69 6.48 3.87 7.69
CA SER A 69 6.16 4.15 9.10
C SER A 69 4.68 4.44 9.37
N HIS A 70 3.77 4.00 8.49
CA HIS A 70 2.34 4.25 8.62
C HIS A 70 1.51 2.98 8.37
N GLY A 71 1.37 2.51 7.13
CA GLY A 71 0.43 1.43 6.80
C GLY A 71 0.09 1.30 5.32
N LEU A 72 -1.08 0.73 5.02
CA LEU A 72 -1.52 0.41 3.66
C LEU A 72 -2.65 1.33 3.21
N PHE A 73 -2.59 1.77 1.95
CA PHE A 73 -3.76 2.23 1.21
C PHE A 73 -3.96 1.33 -0.01
N THR A 74 -5.19 0.97 -0.31
CA THR A 74 -5.59 0.24 -1.51
C THR A 74 -6.82 0.90 -2.10
N TRP A 75 -7.09 0.66 -3.38
CA TRP A 75 -8.21 1.28 -4.06
C TRP A 75 -8.82 0.40 -5.15
N GLY A 76 -10.07 0.66 -5.49
CA GLY A 76 -10.82 -0.06 -6.51
C GLY A 76 -12.04 0.72 -7.02
N ASP A 77 -12.60 0.27 -8.12
CA ASP A 77 -13.81 0.86 -8.70
C ASP A 77 -15.08 0.39 -7.96
N THR A 78 -14.98 -0.70 -7.20
CA THR A 78 -16.05 -1.21 -6.32
C THR A 78 -15.52 -1.51 -4.91
N PRO A 79 -16.38 -1.52 -3.88
CA PRO A 79 -15.97 -1.91 -2.52
C PRO A 79 -15.40 -3.32 -2.48
N LYS A 80 -15.95 -4.24 -3.28
CA LYS A 80 -15.50 -5.63 -3.35
C LYS A 80 -14.08 -5.72 -3.91
N GLU A 81 -13.79 -5.05 -5.01
CA GLU A 81 -12.46 -5.05 -5.62
C GLU A 81 -11.40 -4.44 -4.68
N CYS A 82 -11.74 -3.33 -4.03
CA CYS A 82 -10.87 -2.69 -3.05
C CYS A 82 -10.55 -3.65 -1.89
N TYR A 83 -11.58 -4.29 -1.34
CA TYR A 83 -11.45 -5.26 -0.27
C TYR A 83 -10.63 -6.50 -0.68
N GLU A 84 -10.88 -7.07 -1.86
CA GLU A 84 -10.14 -8.22 -2.38
C GLU A 84 -8.66 -7.87 -2.58
N THR A 85 -8.36 -6.66 -3.07
CA THR A 85 -7.00 -6.13 -3.16
C THR A 85 -6.36 -6.03 -1.77
N THR A 86 -7.06 -5.43 -0.81
CA THR A 86 -6.62 -5.30 0.59
C THR A 86 -6.21 -6.65 1.18
N ILE A 87 -7.10 -7.65 1.10
CA ILE A 87 -6.84 -8.99 1.66
C ILE A 87 -5.69 -9.68 0.92
N SER A 88 -5.64 -9.58 -0.42
CA SER A 88 -4.56 -10.17 -1.21
C SER A 88 -3.18 -9.62 -0.82
N VAL A 89 -3.07 -8.31 -0.62
CA VAL A 89 -1.82 -7.65 -0.24
C VAL A 89 -1.37 -8.07 1.16
N ILE A 90 -2.30 -8.18 2.10
CA ILE A 90 -2.01 -8.64 3.46
C ILE A 90 -1.49 -10.08 3.44
N ASN A 91 -2.17 -10.97 2.72
CA ASN A 91 -1.77 -12.38 2.63
C ASN A 91 -0.40 -12.55 1.97
N GLN A 92 -0.11 -11.82 0.89
CA GLN A 92 1.20 -11.84 0.26
C GLN A 92 2.33 -11.43 1.23
N ALA A 93 2.10 -10.43 2.08
CA ALA A 93 3.07 -10.04 3.11
C ALA A 93 3.25 -11.13 4.17
N ILE A 94 2.17 -11.74 4.65
CA ILE A 94 2.20 -12.86 5.60
C ILE A 94 3.02 -14.02 5.02
N GLU A 95 2.69 -14.46 3.81
CA GLU A 95 3.39 -15.56 3.14
C GLU A 95 4.88 -15.25 2.91
N TRP A 96 5.23 -13.99 2.66
CA TRP A 96 6.63 -13.59 2.52
C TRP A 96 7.43 -13.74 3.82
N PHE A 97 6.83 -13.38 4.97
CA PHE A 97 7.45 -13.59 6.28
C PHE A 97 7.55 -15.07 6.65
N GLU A 98 6.52 -15.86 6.36
CA GLU A 98 6.51 -17.31 6.62
C GLU A 98 7.63 -18.04 5.87
N ARG A 99 7.92 -17.65 4.62
CA ARG A 99 9.01 -18.25 3.82
C ARG A 99 10.43 -17.92 4.32
N ARG A 100 10.57 -16.95 5.22
CA ARG A 100 11.86 -16.47 5.75
C ARG A 100 12.06 -16.79 7.23
N SER A 101 11.12 -17.51 7.83
CA SER A 101 11.14 -17.92 9.25
C SER A 101 11.72 -19.32 9.44
#